data_AF-A0AAV1Z6U3-F1
#
_entry.id   AF-A0AAV1Z6U3-F1
#
_cell.length_a   1.000
_cell.length_b   1.000
_cell.length_c   1.000
_cell.angle_alpha   90.00
_cell.angle_beta   90.00
_cell.angle_gamma   90.00
#
_symmetry.space_group_name_H-M   'P 1'
#
loop_
_entity.id
_entity.type
_entity.pdbx_description
1 polymer ?
#
loop_
_entity_poly.entity_id
_entity_poly.type
_entity_poly.pdbx_seq_one_letter_code
_entity_poly.pdbx_strand_id
1 'polypeptide(L)'
;MGYRVFTRSLFWGCMLYNIFGSTSLLKAMGNSKIIQPSDASQVTWAHAVNSREELETELAGPADFLEADVSMGLLTGNEFGTLVPIMAHPPDTSSDISLEMWIDTVIHHNTGKGVKLDFKSLDSVEPSLGILQSRNEKASFR
;
A
#
# COMPACT_ATOMS: atom_id res chain seq x y z
N MET A 1 -4.33 -25.53 35.76
CA MET A 1 -3.31 -24.84 36.56
C MET A 1 -2.37 -24.16 35.57
N GLY A 2 -2.21 -22.85 35.46
CA GLY A 2 -2.61 -21.70 36.25
C GLY A 2 -1.73 -20.56 35.72
N TYR A 3 -2.38 -19.45 35.36
CA TYR A 3 -1.85 -18.24 34.73
C TYR A 3 -0.65 -17.61 35.46
N ARG A 4 0.15 -16.84 34.71
CA ARG A 4 0.72 -15.58 35.22
C ARG A 4 0.86 -14.54 34.10
N VAL A 5 0.13 -13.45 34.33
CA VAL A 5 0.05 -12.18 33.60
C VAL A 5 1.32 -11.37 33.85
N PHE A 6 1.80 -10.63 32.84
CA PHE A 6 2.41 -9.32 33.09
C PHE A 6 2.01 -8.34 31.98
N THR A 7 1.12 -7.42 32.35
CA THR A 7 0.78 -6.20 31.67
C THR A 7 1.90 -5.17 31.80
N ARG A 8 2.17 -4.38 30.74
CA ARG A 8 2.37 -2.94 30.89
C ARG A 8 2.18 -2.20 29.56
N SER A 9 1.42 -1.12 29.70
CA SER A 9 0.82 -0.21 28.72
C SER A 9 1.75 0.99 28.45
N LEU A 10 1.53 1.69 27.32
CA LEU A 10 1.45 3.16 27.13
C LEU A 10 1.68 3.48 25.63
N PHE A 11 0.65 3.71 24.82
CA PHE A 11 -0.11 4.96 24.58
C PHE A 11 0.71 6.17 24.11
N TRP A 12 0.61 6.46 22.80
CA TRP A 12 0.39 7.78 22.16
C TRP A 12 0.21 7.51 20.66
N GLY A 13 -0.79 7.98 19.92
CA GLY A 13 -1.82 9.00 20.14
C GLY A 13 -2.05 9.69 18.78
N CYS A 14 -2.96 9.18 17.95
CA CYS A 14 -3.37 9.86 16.71
C CYS A 14 -4.79 10.39 16.85
N MET A 15 -4.91 11.68 16.56
CA MET A 15 -6.05 12.56 16.77
C MET A 15 -7.18 12.24 15.77
N LEU A 16 -8.34 11.80 16.25
CA LEU A 16 -9.56 11.67 15.45
C LEU A 16 -10.42 12.91 15.68
N TYR A 17 -10.65 13.69 14.63
CA TYR A 17 -11.73 14.67 14.61
C TYR A 17 -12.96 14.06 13.94
N ASN A 18 -14.05 14.00 14.71
CA ASN A 18 -15.39 13.70 14.23
C ASN A 18 -15.94 14.85 13.37
N ILE A 19 -16.47 14.56 12.19
CA ILE A 19 -17.45 15.42 11.52
C ILE A 19 -18.66 14.58 11.10
N PHE A 20 -19.77 14.94 11.76
CA PHE A 20 -21.20 14.71 11.54
C PHE A 20 -21.71 13.77 10.44
N GLY A 21 -22.73 13.01 10.86
CA GLY A 21 -23.47 12.05 10.05
C GLY A 21 -24.14 12.63 8.81
N SER A 22 -24.21 11.77 7.79
CA SER A 22 -25.28 11.79 6.81
C SER A 22 -25.68 10.34 6.56
N THR A 23 -26.93 10.01 6.89
CA THR A 23 -27.57 8.70 6.65
C THR A 23 -27.76 8.37 5.16
N SER A 24 -27.12 9.11 4.28
CA SER A 24 -27.16 8.95 2.82
C SER A 24 -26.14 7.94 2.28
N LEU A 25 -25.14 7.53 3.07
CA LEU A 25 -24.07 6.62 2.64
C LEU A 25 -24.45 5.12 2.69
N LEU A 26 -25.42 4.76 3.53
CA LEU A 26 -25.87 3.36 3.70
C LEU A 26 -26.59 2.79 2.47
N LYS A 27 -27.03 3.63 1.53
CA LYS A 27 -27.77 3.18 0.34
C LYS A 27 -26.88 2.84 -0.88
N ALA A 28 -25.59 3.19 -0.83
CA ALA A 28 -24.64 2.87 -1.90
C ALA A 28 -23.88 1.54 -1.69
N MET A 29 -24.05 0.89 -0.55
CA MET A 29 -23.32 -0.35 -0.18
C MET A 29 -23.96 -1.65 -0.71
N GLY A 30 -24.85 -1.56 -1.70
CA GLY A 30 -25.68 -2.68 -2.14
C GLY A 30 -25.02 -3.77 -2.97
N ASN A 31 -23.84 -3.54 -3.58
CA ASN A 31 -23.33 -4.45 -4.63
C ASN A 31 -21.83 -4.80 -4.60
N SER A 32 -21.05 -4.34 -3.62
CA SER A 32 -19.68 -4.82 -3.45
C SER A 32 -19.67 -5.89 -2.36
N LYS A 33 -19.44 -7.15 -2.75
CA LYS A 33 -19.30 -8.29 -1.84
C LYS A 33 -17.97 -8.19 -1.10
N ILE A 34 -17.85 -7.18 -0.22
CA ILE A 34 -16.72 -7.02 0.67
C ILE A 34 -17.04 -7.82 1.93
N ILE A 35 -16.30 -8.89 2.16
CA ILE A 35 -16.24 -9.50 3.48
C ILE A 35 -15.36 -8.56 4.30
N GLN A 36 -15.98 -7.61 5.03
CA GLN A 36 -15.19 -6.84 5.99
C GLN A 36 -14.72 -7.81 7.06
N PRO A 37 -13.39 -7.94 7.28
CA PRO A 37 -12.89 -8.80 8.34
C PRO A 37 -13.45 -8.28 9.67
N SER A 38 -13.94 -9.21 10.49
CA SER A 38 -14.55 -8.86 11.78
C SER A 38 -13.53 -8.31 12.77
N ASP A 39 -12.24 -8.52 12.49
CA ASP A 39 -11.10 -8.08 13.26
C ASP A 39 -9.89 -7.85 12.34
N ALA A 40 -9.06 -6.86 12.67
CA ALA A 40 -7.84 -6.52 11.95
C ALA A 40 -6.82 -7.67 11.91
N SER A 41 -6.93 -8.64 12.82
CA SER A 41 -6.09 -9.86 12.82
C SER A 41 -6.37 -10.81 11.65
N GLN A 42 -7.50 -10.65 10.95
CA GLN A 42 -7.89 -11.51 9.83
C GLN A 42 -7.45 -10.99 8.46
N VAL A 43 -6.85 -9.80 8.40
CA VAL A 43 -6.37 -9.18 7.17
C VAL A 43 -5.16 -9.94 6.63
N THR A 44 -5.20 -10.27 5.35
CA THR A 44 -4.11 -10.95 4.64
C THR A 44 -3.28 -9.96 3.83
N TRP A 45 -1.98 -10.27 3.69
CA TRP A 45 -1.00 -9.38 3.07
C TRP A 45 -0.18 -10.15 2.03
N ALA A 46 -0.04 -9.56 0.85
CA ALA A 46 1.02 -9.90 -0.08
C ALA A 46 2.24 -9.02 0.25
N HIS A 47 3.38 -9.64 0.47
CA HIS A 47 4.61 -8.98 0.90
C HIS A 47 5.63 -8.90 -0.23
N ALA A 48 6.45 -7.84 -0.21
CA ALA A 48 7.53 -7.62 -1.15
C ALA A 48 7.10 -7.72 -2.63
N VAL A 49 5.96 -7.10 -2.97
CA VAL A 49 5.39 -7.09 -4.32
C VAL A 49 6.17 -6.09 -5.19
N ASN A 50 7.39 -6.47 -5.55
CA ASN A 50 8.42 -5.56 -6.03
C ASN A 50 8.65 -5.61 -7.54
N SER A 51 8.01 -6.54 -8.25
CA SER A 51 8.09 -6.68 -9.70
C SER A 51 6.74 -6.56 -10.39
N ARG A 52 6.75 -6.34 -11.70
CA ARG A 52 5.51 -6.34 -12.50
C ARG A 52 4.77 -7.68 -12.42
N GLU A 53 5.50 -8.80 -12.47
CA GLU A 53 4.93 -10.14 -12.41
C GLU A 53 4.24 -10.41 -11.07
N GLU A 54 4.89 -10.07 -9.96
CA GLU A 54 4.32 -10.18 -8.62
C GLU A 54 3.08 -9.29 -8.47
N LEU A 55 3.14 -8.04 -8.97
CA LEU A 55 2.01 -7.13 -8.89
C LEU A 55 0.77 -7.67 -9.60
N GLU A 56 0.92 -8.15 -10.84
CA GLU A 56 -0.20 -8.75 -11.59
C GLU A 56 -0.75 -9.99 -10.89
N THR A 57 0.14 -10.83 -10.35
CA THR A 57 -0.23 -12.05 -9.62
C THR A 57 -1.04 -11.72 -8.38
N GLU A 58 -0.59 -10.77 -7.56
CA GLU A 58 -1.21 -10.44 -6.28
C GLU A 58 -2.47 -9.57 -6.43
N LEU A 59 -2.57 -8.78 -7.51
CA LEU A 59 -3.82 -8.10 -7.87
C LEU A 59 -4.94 -9.09 -8.18
N ALA A 60 -4.63 -10.21 -8.84
CA ALA A 60 -5.57 -11.31 -9.07
C ALA A 60 -5.71 -12.26 -7.85
N GLY A 61 -4.78 -12.16 -6.90
CA GLY A 61 -4.68 -13.00 -5.72
C GLY A 61 -5.71 -12.69 -4.62
N PRO A 62 -5.78 -13.53 -3.57
CA PRO A 62 -6.75 -13.39 -2.49
C PRO A 62 -6.34 -12.36 -1.43
N ALA A 63 -5.11 -11.84 -1.44
CA ALA A 63 -4.60 -10.95 -0.39
C ALA A 63 -5.42 -9.66 -0.28
N ASP A 64 -5.70 -9.20 0.94
CA ASP A 64 -6.47 -7.97 1.17
C ASP A 64 -5.63 -6.71 0.96
N PHE A 65 -4.33 -6.78 1.26
CA PHE A 65 -3.38 -5.68 1.15
C PHE A 65 -2.15 -6.07 0.34
N LEU A 66 -1.62 -5.10 -0.39
CA LEU A 66 -0.35 -5.19 -1.10
C LEU A 66 0.71 -4.38 -0.36
N GLU A 67 1.87 -4.97 -0.17
CA GLU A 67 3.02 -4.34 0.43
C GLU A 67 4.21 -4.41 -0.53
N ALA A 68 4.89 -3.28 -0.70
CA ALA A 68 6.03 -3.20 -1.60
C ALA A 68 7.11 -2.27 -1.03
N ASP A 69 8.35 -2.63 -1.30
CA ASP A 69 9.54 -1.92 -0.82
C ASP A 69 9.88 -0.79 -1.79
N VAL A 70 10.11 0.42 -1.28
CA VAL A 70 10.44 1.58 -2.11
C VAL A 70 11.88 2.01 -1.87
N SER A 71 12.67 2.06 -2.95
CA SER A 71 14.05 2.54 -2.96
C SER A 71 14.27 3.51 -4.12
N MET A 72 15.29 4.37 -4.06
CA MET A 72 15.76 5.09 -5.25
C MET A 72 16.63 4.18 -6.12
N GLY A 73 16.39 4.15 -7.43
CA GLY A 73 17.15 3.30 -8.33
C GLY A 73 16.86 3.53 -9.81
N LEU A 74 17.38 2.64 -10.64
CA LEU A 74 17.24 2.69 -12.10
C LEU A 74 16.12 1.75 -12.57
N LEU A 75 15.39 2.16 -13.60
CA LEU A 75 14.46 1.26 -14.26
C LEU A 75 15.23 0.33 -15.20
N THR A 76 14.94 -0.97 -15.16
CA THR A 76 15.53 -1.97 -16.07
C THR A 76 15.35 -1.54 -17.53
N GLY A 77 16.45 -1.56 -18.30
CA GLY A 77 16.47 -1.08 -19.68
C GLY A 77 16.69 0.43 -19.84
N ASN A 78 16.81 1.18 -18.74
CA ASN A 78 17.16 2.61 -18.72
C ASN A 78 18.37 2.88 -17.81
N GLU A 79 19.48 2.18 -18.06
CA GLU A 79 20.68 2.18 -17.20
C GLU A 79 21.39 3.54 -17.14
N PHE A 80 21.18 4.40 -18.14
CA PHE A 80 21.72 5.77 -18.20
C PHE A 80 20.67 6.82 -17.83
N GLY A 81 19.53 6.39 -17.28
CA GLY A 81 18.43 7.24 -16.88
C GLY A 81 18.67 8.01 -15.58
N THR A 82 17.67 8.78 -15.18
CA THR A 82 17.64 9.42 -13.85
C THR A 82 17.16 8.40 -12.82
N LEU A 83 17.71 8.48 -11.60
CA LEU A 83 17.19 7.70 -10.48
C LEU A 83 15.76 8.13 -10.15
N VAL A 84 14.89 7.16 -9.98
CA VAL A 84 13.48 7.37 -9.60
C VAL A 84 13.12 6.42 -8.46
N PRO A 85 12.02 6.67 -7.73
CA PRO A 85 11.47 5.68 -6.81
C PRO A 85 11.07 4.42 -7.58
N ILE A 86 11.66 3.30 -7.21
CA ILE A 86 11.43 1.98 -7.77
C ILE A 86 10.94 1.03 -6.69
N MET A 87 10.26 -0.04 -7.12
CA MET A 87 9.88 -1.12 -6.22
C MET A 87 11.07 -2.07 -6.09
N ALA A 88 11.81 -1.97 -4.99
CA ALA A 88 13.02 -2.72 -4.76
C ALA A 88 13.40 -2.76 -3.28
N HIS A 89 13.80 -3.94 -2.82
CA HIS A 89 14.43 -4.14 -1.53
C HIS A 89 15.95 -4.18 -1.68
N PRO A 90 16.75 -3.51 -0.82
CA PRO A 90 18.21 -3.64 -0.84
C PRO A 90 18.66 -5.13 -0.79
N PRO A 91 19.71 -5.53 -1.53
CA PRO A 91 20.69 -4.68 -2.21
C PRO A 91 20.31 -4.24 -3.62
N ASP A 92 19.08 -4.52 -4.09
CA ASP A 92 18.68 -4.21 -5.45
C ASP A 92 18.60 -2.69 -5.66
N THR A 93 19.29 -2.21 -6.71
CA THR A 93 19.32 -0.80 -7.10
C THR A 93 18.63 -0.55 -8.44
N SER A 94 17.97 -1.57 -8.98
CA SER A 94 17.19 -1.50 -10.21
C SER A 94 15.97 -2.39 -10.13
N SER A 95 14.88 -2.01 -10.80
CA SER A 95 13.64 -2.80 -10.87
C SER A 95 13.01 -2.67 -12.25
N ASP A 96 12.20 -3.67 -12.62
CA ASP A 96 11.40 -3.62 -13.84
C ASP A 96 10.15 -2.75 -13.71
N ILE A 97 9.85 -2.25 -12.51
CA ILE A 97 8.71 -1.38 -12.20
C ILE A 97 9.10 -0.22 -11.27
N SER A 98 8.65 0.98 -11.62
CA SER A 98 8.78 2.18 -10.81
C SER A 98 7.59 2.30 -9.85
N LEU A 99 7.72 3.09 -8.78
CA LEU A 99 6.58 3.41 -7.91
C LEU A 99 5.42 4.02 -8.70
N GLU A 100 5.72 4.90 -9.64
CA GLU A 100 4.72 5.53 -10.48
C GLU A 100 3.90 4.49 -11.26
N MET A 101 4.57 3.58 -11.95
CA MET A 101 3.92 2.50 -12.70
C MET A 101 3.13 1.57 -11.77
N TRP A 102 3.70 1.21 -10.62
CA TRP A 102 3.05 0.34 -9.65
C TRP A 102 1.74 0.94 -9.12
N ILE A 103 1.75 2.22 -8.74
CA ILE A 103 0.54 2.92 -8.27
C ILE A 103 -0.49 3.06 -9.39
N ASP A 104 -0.06 3.39 -10.61
CA ASP A 104 -0.95 3.49 -11.76
C ASP A 104 -1.62 2.14 -12.06
N THR A 105 -0.89 1.03 -11.99
CA THR A 105 -1.45 -0.31 -12.16
C THR A 105 -2.45 -0.65 -11.06
N VAL A 106 -2.14 -0.37 -9.78
CA VAL A 106 -3.08 -0.62 -8.68
C VAL A 106 -4.37 0.19 -8.84
N ILE A 107 -4.26 1.49 -9.17
CA ILE A 107 -5.42 2.36 -9.42
C ILE A 107 -6.22 1.85 -10.61
N HIS A 108 -5.55 1.48 -11.70
CA HIS A 108 -6.19 0.98 -12.92
C HIS A 108 -7.00 -0.29 -12.66
N HIS A 109 -6.42 -1.24 -11.92
CA HIS A 109 -7.06 -2.52 -11.64
C HIS A 109 -8.23 -2.38 -10.65
N ASN A 110 -8.22 -1.32 -9.82
CA ASN A 110 -9.32 -0.92 -8.94
C ASN A 110 -9.92 -2.10 -8.12
N THR A 111 -9.05 -2.94 -7.57
CA THR A 111 -9.43 -4.16 -6.83
C THR A 111 -10.03 -3.86 -5.46
N GLY A 112 -9.82 -2.65 -4.95
CA GLY A 112 -10.18 -2.26 -3.58
C GLY A 112 -9.22 -2.81 -2.51
N LYS A 113 -8.08 -3.38 -2.90
CA LYS A 113 -7.02 -3.81 -1.99
C LYS A 113 -6.36 -2.60 -1.34
N GLY A 114 -5.95 -2.74 -0.08
CA GLY A 114 -5.15 -1.73 0.59
C GLY A 114 -3.68 -1.77 0.14
N VAL A 115 -2.95 -0.69 0.38
CA VAL A 115 -1.54 -0.54 -0.04
C VAL A 115 -0.69 -0.08 1.14
N LYS A 116 0.49 -0.68 1.32
CA LYS A 116 1.55 -0.18 2.21
C LYS A 116 2.85 -0.05 1.42
N LEU A 117 3.44 1.14 1.44
CA LEU A 117 4.76 1.40 0.85
C LEU A 117 5.81 1.39 1.97
N ASP A 118 6.74 0.44 1.92
CA ASP A 118 7.84 0.30 2.89
C ASP A 118 9.11 0.99 2.35
N PHE A 119 9.30 2.25 2.73
CA PHE A 119 10.45 3.05 2.28
C PHE A 119 11.77 2.56 2.90
N LYS A 120 12.67 2.06 2.05
CA LYS A 120 14.00 1.57 2.47
C LYS A 120 15.08 2.64 2.45
N SER A 121 14.81 3.77 1.83
CA SER A 121 15.74 4.89 1.75
C SER A 121 15.03 6.24 1.87
N LEU A 122 15.61 7.17 2.63
CA LEU A 122 15.00 8.49 2.88
C LEU A 122 14.92 9.36 1.62
N ASP A 123 15.87 9.20 0.69
CA ASP A 123 15.92 9.91 -0.58
C ASP A 123 14.76 9.56 -1.52
N SER A 124 14.09 8.43 -1.31
CA SER A 124 12.91 8.04 -2.07
C SER A 124 11.61 8.68 -1.58
N VAL A 125 11.57 9.18 -0.34
CA VAL A 125 10.33 9.63 0.31
C VAL A 125 9.74 10.86 -0.38
N GLU A 126 10.53 11.92 -0.56
CA GLU A 126 10.02 13.17 -1.16
C GLU A 126 9.56 12.99 -2.62
N PRO A 127 10.35 12.35 -3.51
CA PRO A 127 9.89 12.09 -4.87
C PRO A 127 8.63 11.22 -4.92
N SER A 128 8.52 10.26 -3.99
CA SER A 128 7.35 9.40 -3.88
C SER A 128 6.09 10.16 -3.43
N LEU A 129 6.22 11.11 -2.51
CA LEU A 129 5.10 11.98 -2.13
C LEU A 129 4.60 12.80 -3.31
N GLY A 130 5.48 13.31 -4.17
CA GLY A 130 5.09 14.00 -5.40
C GLY A 130 4.26 13.11 -6.34
N ILE A 131 4.69 11.86 -6.53
CA ILE A 131 3.95 10.85 -7.31
C ILE A 131 2.56 10.61 -6.70
N LEU A 132 2.48 10.33 -5.39
CA LEU A 132 1.22 10.05 -4.71
C LEU A 132 0.25 11.24 -4.74
N GLN A 133 0.75 12.47 -4.52
CA GLN A 133 -0.06 13.68 -4.57
C GLN A 133 -0.70 13.90 -5.95
N SER A 134 0.06 13.68 -7.03
CA SER A 134 -0.46 13.80 -8.41
C SER A 134 -1.59 12.81 -8.74
N ARG A 135 -1.74 11.76 -7.93
CA ARG A 135 -2.69 10.67 -8.12
C ARG A 135 -3.79 10.66 -7.06
N ASN A 136 -3.78 11.60 -6.11
CA ASN A 136 -4.71 11.65 -4.99
C ASN A 136 -6.19 11.68 -5.43
N GLU A 137 -6.52 12.36 -6.52
CA GLU A 137 -7.90 12.42 -7.05
C GLU A 137 -8.34 11.11 -7.75
N LYS A 138 -7.38 10.32 -8.22
CA LYS A 138 -7.62 9.04 -8.90
C LYS A 138 -7.58 7.86 -7.92
N ALA A 139 -6.87 8.05 -6.83
CA ALA A 139 -6.69 7.10 -5.75
C ALA A 139 -7.93 7.07 -4.84
N SER A 140 -8.81 6.09 -5.04
CA SER A 140 -9.80 5.70 -4.03
C SER A 140 -9.23 4.60 -3.14
N PHE A 141 -8.20 4.90 -2.36
CA PHE A 141 -7.75 4.00 -1.29
C PHE A 141 -8.77 4.08 -0.14
N ARG A 142 -9.32 2.96 0.29
CA ARG A 142 -10.29 2.88 1.39
C ARG A 142 -9.66 2.30 2.63
#